data_AF-A0A432PJ81-F1
#
_entry.id   AF-A0A432PJ81-F1
#
_cell.length_a   1.000
_cell.length_b   1.000
_cell.length_c   1.000
_cell.angle_alpha   90.00
_cell.angle_beta   90.00
_cell.angle_gamma   90.00
#
_symmetry.space_group_name_H-M   'P 1'
#
loop_
_entity.id
_entity.type
_entity.pdbx_description
1 polymer ?
#
loop_
_entity_poly.entity_id
_entity_poly.type
_entity_poly.pdbx_seq_one_letter_code
_entity_poly.pdbx_strand_id
1 'polypeptide(L)' 'MPFNQTAFETDRTTSTEMAALLREKRISSGYSLDEMSLVTGLTASEIADVERGIISRSADLARLVGAARKLRR' A
#
# COMPACT_ATOMS: atom_id res chain seq x y z
N MET A 1 3.93 29.34 25.20
CA MET A 1 3.48 28.87 23.87
C MET A 1 3.61 27.35 23.83
N PRO A 2 2.52 26.55 23.84
CA PRO A 2 2.63 25.11 23.67
C PRO A 2 2.63 24.75 22.18
N PHE A 3 3.64 23.99 21.75
CA PHE A 3 3.70 23.38 20.43
C PHE A 3 2.68 22.25 20.37
N ASN A 4 1.63 22.41 19.57
CA ASN A 4 0.54 21.45 19.44
C ASN A 4 1.04 20.22 18.65
N GLN A 5 1.34 19.12 19.35
CA GLN A 5 1.91 17.88 18.77
C GLN A 5 0.90 16.99 18.03
N THR A 6 -0.38 17.37 17.97
CA THR A 6 -1.48 16.49 17.53
C THR A 6 -1.64 16.35 16.01
N ALA A 7 -0.91 17.11 15.19
CA ALA A 7 -1.09 17.10 13.73
C ALA A 7 -0.37 15.95 13.00
N PHE A 8 0.57 15.25 13.64
CA PHE A 8 1.39 14.22 12.97
C PHE A 8 0.88 12.78 13.12
N GLU A 9 -0.16 12.54 13.93
CA GLU A 9 -0.70 11.19 14.12
C GLU A 9 -1.68 10.77 13.02
N THR A 10 -2.39 11.73 12.41
CA THR A 10 -3.46 11.44 11.44
C THR A 10 -2.93 10.78 10.15
N ASP A 11 -1.69 11.08 9.76
CA ASP A 11 -1.11 10.65 8.47
C ASP A 11 -0.61 9.18 8.48
N ARG A 12 -0.32 8.64 9.68
CA ARG A 12 0.12 7.23 9.82
C ARG A 12 -1.06 6.26 9.79
N THR A 13 -2.21 6.68 10.31
CA THR A 13 -3.42 5.86 10.39
C THR A 13 -4.00 5.60 9.00
N THR A 14 -4.10 6.65 8.16
CA THR A 14 -4.55 6.56 6.76
C THR A 14 -3.65 5.67 5.90
N SER A 15 -2.34 5.75 6.10
CA SER A 15 -1.35 4.92 5.39
C SER A 15 -1.52 3.42 5.70
N THR A 16 -1.78 3.10 6.97
CA THR A 16 -1.97 1.72 7.44
C THR A 16 -3.31 1.13 6.98
N GLU A 17 -4.38 1.92 7.00
CA GLU A 17 -5.70 1.50 6.49
C GLU A 17 -5.66 1.25 4.97
N MET A 18 -4.97 2.11 4.22
CA MET A 18 -4.81 1.94 2.77
C MET A 18 -3.99 0.68 2.43
N ALA A 19 -2.94 0.38 3.21
CA ALA A 19 -2.16 -0.84 3.07
C ALA A 19 -3.00 -2.11 3.27
N ALA A 20 -3.87 -2.11 4.28
CA ALA A 20 -4.78 -3.23 4.53
C ALA A 20 -5.78 -3.42 3.38
N LEU A 21 -6.35 -2.32 2.85
CA LEU A 21 -7.25 -2.35 1.71
C LEU A 21 -6.58 -2.87 0.43
N LEU A 22 -5.31 -2.53 0.20
CA LEU A 22 -4.53 -3.04 -0.94
C LEU A 22 -4.38 -4.57 -0.86
N ARG A 23 -4.06 -5.10 0.32
CA ARG A 23 -3.97 -6.55 0.56
C ARG A 23 -5.30 -7.24 0.32
N GLU A 24 -6.38 -6.71 0.88
CA GLU A 24 -7.73 -7.23 0.67
C GLU A 24 -8.11 -7.22 -0.82
N LYS A 25 -7.77 -6.14 -1.52
CA LYS A 25 -8.04 -6.00 -2.95
C LYS A 25 -7.26 -7.01 -3.78
N ARG A 26 -5.98 -7.25 -3.45
CA ARG A 26 -5.17 -8.28 -4.10
C ARG A 26 -5.80 -9.66 -3.93
N ILE A 27 -6.13 -10.04 -2.70
CA ILE A 27 -6.68 -11.36 -2.38
C ILE A 27 -8.05 -11.55 -3.04
N SER A 28 -8.93 -10.56 -2.95
CA SER A 28 -10.27 -10.61 -3.59
C SER A 28 -10.23 -10.64 -5.11
N SER A 29 -9.14 -10.17 -5.72
CA SER A 29 -8.94 -10.24 -7.18
C SER A 29 -8.24 -11.54 -7.60
N GLY A 30 -7.85 -12.40 -6.66
CA GLY A 30 -7.19 -13.68 -6.91
C GLY A 30 -5.68 -13.59 -7.20
N TYR A 31 -5.06 -12.43 -6.97
CA TYR A 31 -3.65 -12.23 -7.30
C TYR A 31 -2.73 -12.67 -6.16
N SER A 32 -1.73 -13.47 -6.50
CA SER A 32 -0.58 -13.73 -5.65
C SER A 32 0.34 -12.50 -5.56
N LEU A 33 1.25 -12.49 -4.59
CA LEU A 33 2.28 -11.46 -4.50
C LEU A 33 3.20 -11.48 -5.73
N ASP A 34 3.50 -12.67 -6.27
CA ASP A 34 4.32 -12.83 -7.46
C ASP A 34 3.65 -12.26 -8.72
N GLU A 35 2.35 -12.49 -8.91
CA GLU A 35 1.64 -11.87 -10.04
C GLU A 35 1.57 -10.35 -9.90
N MET A 36 1.35 -9.86 -8.67
CA MET A 36 1.36 -8.43 -8.40
C MET A 36 2.75 -7.81 -8.63
N SER A 37 3.82 -8.58 -8.38
CA SER A 37 5.20 -8.18 -8.65
C SER A 37 5.43 -7.91 -10.13
N LEU A 38 4.89 -8.77 -11.00
CA LEU A 38 5.01 -8.64 -12.46
C LEU A 38 4.26 -7.41 -12.99
N VAL A 39 3.12 -7.06 -12.38
CA VAL A 39 2.29 -5.93 -12.80
C VAL A 39 2.89 -4.60 -12.32
N THR A 40 3.45 -4.57 -11.12
CA THR A 40 3.93 -3.34 -10.47
C THR A 40 5.41 -3.06 -10.70
N GLY A 41 6.19 -4.09 -11.04
CA GLY A 41 7.65 -4.05 -11.08
C GLY A 41 8.31 -3.99 -9.70
N LEU A 42 7.55 -4.19 -8.62
CA LEU A 42 8.03 -4.30 -7.25
C LEU A 42 8.29 -5.77 -6.92
N THR A 43 9.20 -6.06 -6.02
CA THR A 43 9.39 -7.42 -5.50
C THR A 43 8.24 -7.83 -4.59
N ALA A 44 8.00 -9.15 -4.46
CA ALA A 44 7.00 -9.67 -3.52
C ALA A 44 7.22 -9.18 -2.08
N SER A 45 8.49 -9.02 -1.66
CA SER A 45 8.86 -8.47 -0.35
C SER A 45 8.45 -7.00 -0.21
N GLU A 46 8.74 -6.16 -1.20
CA GLU A 46 8.35 -4.75 -1.18
C GLU A 46 6.82 -4.60 -1.17
N ILE A 47 6.09 -5.46 -1.88
CA ILE A 47 4.63 -5.48 -1.85
C ILE A 47 4.13 -5.88 -0.46
N ALA A 48 4.71 -6.91 0.15
CA ALA A 48 4.37 -7.33 1.50
C ALA A 48 4.72 -6.26 2.55
N ASP A 49 5.79 -5.49 2.36
CA ASP A 49 6.15 -4.36 3.22
C ASP A 49 5.12 -3.24 3.10
N VAL A 50 4.73 -2.87 1.88
CA VAL A 50 3.67 -1.88 1.66
C VAL A 50 2.34 -2.36 2.24
N GLU A 51 1.95 -3.63 2.06
CA GLU A 51 0.73 -4.22 2.65
C GLU A 51 0.76 -4.27 4.19
N ARG A 52 1.95 -4.22 4.79
CA ARG A 52 2.15 -4.13 6.25
C ARG A 52 2.22 -2.68 6.75
N GLY A 53 2.10 -1.69 5.87
CA GLY A 53 2.25 -0.27 6.21
C GLY A 53 3.71 0.16 6.37
N ILE A 54 4.68 -0.70 6.02
CA ILE A 54 6.11 -0.38 6.02
C ILE A 54 6.42 0.27 4.67
N ILE A 55 5.98 1.52 4.51
CA ILE A 55 6.17 2.26 3.26
C ILE A 55 7.48 3.03 3.36
N SER A 56 8.53 2.48 2.76
CA SER A 56 9.82 3.15 2.66
C SER A 56 9.80 4.27 1.61
N ARG A 57 8.99 4.12 0.55
CA ARG A 57 8.88 5.09 -0.55
C ARG A 57 7.41 5.26 -0.96
N SER A 58 6.93 6.49 -0.90
CA SER A 58 5.57 6.85 -1.32
C SER A 58 5.26 6.52 -2.78
N ALA A 59 6.29 6.41 -3.64
CA ALA A 59 6.15 5.97 -5.03
C ALA A 59 5.65 4.52 -5.16
N ASP A 60 5.99 3.65 -4.22
CA ASP A 60 5.64 2.22 -4.29
C ASP A 60 4.16 2.00 -3.95
N LEU A 61 3.65 2.77 -2.98
CA LEU A 61 2.21 2.85 -2.71
C LEU A 61 1.44 3.30 -3.96
N ALA A 62 1.90 4.35 -4.65
CA ALA A 62 1.24 4.85 -5.85
C ALA A 62 1.18 3.81 -6.98
N ARG A 63 2.26 3.03 -7.18
CA ARG A 63 2.29 1.92 -8.14
C ARG A 63 1.29 0.82 -7.80
N LEU A 64 1.24 0.42 -6.53
CA LEU A 64 0.31 -0.61 -6.05
C LEU A 64 -1.16 -0.16 -6.19
N VAL A 65 -1.47 1.08 -5.82
CA VAL A 65 -2.81 1.64 -6.01
C VAL A 65 -3.18 1.71 -7.49
N GLY A 66 -2.25 2.09 -8.36
CA GLY A 66 -2.45 2.10 -9.81
C GLY A 66 -2.74 0.71 -10.39
N ALA A 67 -1.98 -0.31 -9.97
CA ALA A 67 -2.20 -1.70 -10.36
C ALA A 67 -3.55 -2.24 -9.85
N ALA A 68 -3.86 -2.00 -8.57
CA ALA A 68 -5.13 -2.36 -7.94
C ALA A 68 -6.36 -1.75 -8.64
N ARG A 69 -6.21 -0.56 -9.26
CA ARG A 69 -7.26 0.08 -10.07
C ARG A 69 -7.45 -0.58 -11.43
N LYS A 70 -6.38 -1.05 -12.08
CA LYS A 70 -6.46 -1.74 -13.38
C LYS A 70 -7.09 -3.12 -13.27
N LEU A 71 -7.00 -3.75 -12.09
CA LEU A 71 -7.59 -5.04 -11.74
C LEU A 71 -9.13 -5.07 -11.68
N ARG A 72 -9.80 -3.93 -11.95
CA ARG A 72 -11.27 -3.79 -11.96
C ARG A 72 -11.93 -3.97 -13.34
N ARG A 73 -11.16 -4.24 -14.39
CA ARG A 73 -11.65 -4.50 -15.75
C ARG A 73 -11.64 -6.00 -16.06
#